data_AF-A0A3A4R5Z0-F1
#
_entry.id   AF-A0A3A4R5Z0-F1
#
_cell.length_a   1.000
_cell.length_b   1.000
_cell.length_c   1.000
_cell.angle_alpha   90.00
_cell.angle_beta   90.00
_cell.angle_gamma   90.00
#
_symmetry.space_group_name_H-M   'P 1'
#
loop_
_entity.id
_entity.type
_entity.pdbx_description
1 polymer ?
#
loop_
_entity_poly.entity_id
_entity_poly.type
_entity_poly.pdbx_seq_one_letter_code
_entity_poly.pdbx_strand_id
1 'polypeptide(L)' 'MSESYQKLFDHLRTLEQDVEKFYVKGQAAAGTRVRKGLSELKKMAQDMRNEIQDLKNSRKEG' A
#
# COMPACT_ATOMS: atom_id res chain seq x y z
N MET A 1 5.16 4.02 -15.78
CA MET A 1 5.05 3.80 -14.32
C MET A 1 4.77 2.31 -14.10
N SER A 2 5.39 1.63 -13.13
CA SER A 2 5.03 0.24 -12.81
C SER A 2 3.57 0.20 -12.34
N GLU A 3 2.80 -0.79 -12.81
CA GLU A 3 1.40 -0.97 -12.41
C GLU A 3 1.28 -1.17 -10.88
N SER A 4 2.18 -1.98 -10.31
CA SER A 4 2.26 -2.24 -8.86
C SER A 4 2.52 -0.95 -8.06
N TYR A 5 3.36 -0.04 -8.58
CA TYR A 5 3.59 1.26 -7.96
C TYR A 5 2.35 2.16 -8.00
N GLN A 6 1.67 2.22 -9.14
CA GLN A 6 0.46 3.04 -9.29
C GLN A 6 -0.64 2.59 -8.32
N LYS A 7 -0.84 1.27 -8.19
CA LYS A 7 -1.81 0.70 -7.24
C LYS A 7 -1.51 1.06 -5.78
N LEU A 8 -0.25 1.04 -5.37
CA LEU A 8 0.16 1.47 -4.02
C LEU A 8 -0.17 2.94 -3.77
N PHE A 9 0.16 3.79 -4.74
CA PHE A 9 -0.09 5.23 -4.63
C PHE A 9 -1.58 5.56 -4.58
N ASP A 10 -2.37 4.93 -5.44
CA ASP A 10 -3.82 5.12 -5.47
C ASP A 10 -4.47 4.65 -4.16
N HIS A 11 -4.06 3.48 -3.65
CA HIS A 11 -4.54 2.98 -2.36
C HIS A 11 -4.21 3.96 -1.24
N LEU A 12 -2.99 4.50 -1.20
CA LEU A 12 -2.60 5.49 -0.20
C LEU A 12 -3.46 6.76 -0.26
N ARG A 13 -3.79 7.26 -1.46
CA ARG A 13 -4.69 8.42 -1.63
C ARG A 13 -6.08 8.16 -1.08
N THR A 14 -6.61 6.93 -1.17
CA THR A 14 -7.92 6.62 -0.58
C THR A 14 -7.96 6.78 0.93
N LEU A 15 -6.81 6.67 1.61
CA LEU A 15 -6.72 6.77 3.07
C LEU A 15 -6.68 8.22 3.58
N GLU A 16 -6.42 9.20 2.71
CA GLU A 16 -6.20 10.61 3.08
C GLU A 16 -7.31 11.17 3.97
N GLN A 17 -8.57 10.96 3.58
CA GLN A 17 -9.72 11.45 4.35
C GLN A 17 -9.85 10.79 5.73
N ASP A 18 -9.54 9.51 5.84
CA ASP A 18 -9.61 8.79 7.11
C ASP A 18 -8.43 9.15 8.02
N VAL A 19 -7.26 9.43 7.44
CA VAL A 19 -6.10 9.97 8.16
C VAL A 19 -6.45 11.32 8.76
N GLU A 20 -7.01 12.26 7.98
CA GLU A 20 -7.45 13.56 8.50
C GLU A 20 -8.50 13.41 9.62
N LYS A 21 -9.54 12.60 9.38
CA LYS A 21 -10.59 12.33 10.39
C LYS A 21 -10.03 11.73 11.67
N PHE A 22 -9.00 10.88 11.59
CA PHE A 22 -8.39 10.29 12.77
C PHE A 22 -7.49 11.28 13.51
N TYR A 23 -6.51 11.89 12.84
CA TYR A 23 -5.50 12.73 13.50
C TYR A 23 -6.00 14.13 13.88
N VAL A 24 -6.93 14.71 13.09
CA VAL A 24 -7.44 16.06 13.33
C VAL A 24 -8.75 16.01 14.11
N LYS A 25 -9.65 15.09 13.77
CA LYS A 25 -11.02 15.05 14.33
C LYS A 25 -11.21 13.98 15.42
N GLY A 26 -10.18 13.19 15.74
CA GLY A 26 -10.22 12.18 16.79
C GLY A 26 -11.20 11.01 16.53
N GLN A 27 -11.63 10.77 15.28
CA GLN A 27 -12.61 9.73 14.98
C GLN A 27 -12.01 8.33 15.07
N ALA A 28 -12.34 7.59 16.13
CA ALA A 28 -11.84 6.23 16.36
C ALA A 28 -12.15 5.26 15.20
N ALA A 29 -13.32 5.36 14.58
CA ALA A 29 -13.70 4.52 13.44
C ALA A 29 -12.81 4.75 12.21
N ALA A 30 -12.35 5.99 11.99
CA ALA A 30 -11.40 6.32 10.93
C ALA A 30 -10.04 5.68 11.21
N GLY A 31 -9.58 5.68 12.48
CA GLY A 31 -8.36 4.98 12.89
C GLY A 31 -8.39 3.47 12.57
N THR A 32 -9.53 2.81 12.79
CA THR A 32 -9.70 1.39 12.40
C THR A 32 -9.58 1.20 10.88
N ARG A 33 -10.16 2.10 10.07
CA ARG A 33 -10.06 2.03 8.61
C ARG A 33 -8.63 2.29 8.12
N VAL A 34 -7.96 3.33 8.64
CA VAL A 34 -6.55 3.60 8.33
C VAL A 34 -5.68 2.40 8.66
N ARG A 35 -5.84 1.78 9.84
CA ARG A 35 -5.05 0.60 10.23
C ARG A 35 -5.26 -0.58 9.27
N LYS A 36 -6.50 -0.85 8.85
CA LYS A 36 -6.80 -1.90 7.86
C LYS A 36 -6.16 -1.55 6.51
N GLY A 37 -6.35 -0.33 6.02
CA GLY A 37 -5.77 0.14 4.76
C GLY A 37 -4.23 0.06 4.75
N LEU A 38 -3.56 0.42 5.85
CA LEU A 38 -2.11 0.27 5.99
C LEU A 38 -1.66 -1.20 6.02
N SER A 39 -2.47 -2.11 6.54
CA SER A 39 -2.16 -3.55 6.52
C SER A 39 -2.24 -4.10 5.10
N GLU A 40 -3.22 -3.64 4.31
CA GLU A 40 -3.32 -3.95 2.87
C GLU A 40 -2.17 -3.34 2.08
N LEU A 41 -1.82 -2.08 2.35
CA LEU A 41 -0.67 -1.41 1.72
C LEU A 41 0.63 -2.18 1.95
N LYS A 42 0.86 -2.66 3.18
CA LYS A 42 2.01 -3.51 3.50
C LYS A 42 2.06 -4.77 2.64
N LYS A 43 0.90 -5.42 2.45
CA LYS A 43 0.82 -6.63 1.61
C LYS A 43 1.15 -6.29 0.14
N MET A 44 0.52 -5.26 -0.42
CA MET A 44 0.78 -4.81 -1.79
C MET A 44 2.26 -4.46 -2.02
N ALA A 45 2.90 -3.81 -1.04
CA ALA A 45 4.31 -3.46 -1.13
C ALA A 45 5.21 -4.71 -1.09
N GLN A 46 4.83 -5.71 -0.29
CA GLN A 46 5.53 -6.99 -0.27
C GLN A 46 5.37 -7.76 -1.58
N ASP A 47 4.18 -7.75 -2.17
CA ASP A 47 3.92 -8.41 -3.45
C ASP A 47 4.77 -7.78 -4.57
N MET A 48 4.85 -6.44 -4.64
CA MET A 48 5.72 -5.72 -5.58
C MET A 48 7.21 -6.05 -5.36
N ARG A 49 7.65 -6.20 -4.11
CA ARG A 49 9.03 -6.60 -3.81
C ARG A 49 9.33 -8.02 -4.31
N ASN A 50 8.38 -8.95 -4.12
CA ASN A 50 8.52 -10.32 -4.60
C ASN A 50 8.59 -10.35 -6.13
N GLU A 51 7.72 -9.61 -6.81
CA GLU A 51 7.73 -9.45 -8.27
C GLU A 51 9.10 -9.00 -8.79
N ILE A 52 9.71 -7.98 -8.15
CA ILE A 52 11.06 -7.51 -8.51
C ILE A 52 12.11 -8.61 -8.31
N GLN A 53 12.01 -9.36 -7.21
CA GLN A 53 12.96 -10.40 -6.89
C GLN A 53 12.85 -11.59 -7.87
N ASP A 54 11.63 -11.95 -8.27
CA ASP A 54 11.37 -12.99 -9.26
C ASP A 54 11.90 -12.57 -10.64
N LEU A 55 11.61 -11.34 -11.09
CA LEU A 55 12.16 -10.79 -12.33
C LEU A 55 13.69 -10.78 -12.36
N LYS A 56 14.33 -10.49 -11.22
CA LYS A 56 15.80 -10.53 -11.10
C LYS A 56 16.33 -11.96 -11.23
N ASN A 57 15.63 -12.94 -10.66
CA ASN A 57 16.04 -14.34 -10.72
C ASN A 57 15.84 -14.90 -12.14
N SER A 58 14.71 -14.62 -12.81
CA SER A 58 14.47 -15.05 -14.19
C SER A 58 15.49 -14.49 -15.18
N ARG A 59 16.01 -13.28 -14.95
CA ARG A 59 17.09 -12.69 -15.77
C ARG A 59 18.47 -13.29 -15.54
N LYS A 60 18.67 -14.06 -14.46
CA LYS A 60 19.94 -14.75 -14.18
C LYS A 60 19.99 -16.16 -14.76
N GLU A 61 18.83 -16.75 -15.03
CA GLU A 61 18.70 -18.12 -15.54
C GLU A 61 18.62 -18.19 -17.08
N GLY A 62 18.49 -17.04 -17.76
CA GLY A 62 18.63 -16.90 -19.21
C GLY A 62 19.96 -16.26 -19.59
#